data_AF-A0A1L0BNY3-F1
#
_entry.id   AF-A0A1L0BNY3-F1
#
_cell.length_a   1.000
_cell.length_b   1.000
_cell.length_c   1.000
_cell.angle_alpha   90.00
_cell.angle_beta   90.00
_cell.angle_gamma   90.00
#
_symmetry.space_group_name_H-M   'P 1'
#
loop_
_entity.id
_entity.type
_entity.pdbx_description
1 polymer ?
#
loop_
_entity_poly.entity_id
_entity_poly.type
_entity_poly.pdbx_seq_one_letter_code
_entity_poly.pdbx_strand_id
1 'polypeptide(L)'
;MGVSNISFEVDDVDETFQKSVSNGATSLQLPAIHQDEFGSVKMALVSSPNHDCTYTLIQNLDYSGTYLPHFKASLSKFDNNVVMFHEIDHCVQNFSWNEMLPNASFYAAAFGLHKFWSVDDNDVSTGNTALRSMVMANSNGKVRIPINEPVKSKFRGQIEEFHDYFGGPGVQHVALSTRDILHSVASLHTRGLKFNRISEEYYVNLKERLDRDQIDLYEDFERIRELQILVDFDPATKYLTPCGKYRCHYLLQIFSEPFHDRPTFFIEIIQRHHHNGFGKGTFKGLFESIELQQRKRGTLVPFE
;
A
#
# COMPACT_ATOMS: atom_id res chain seq x y z
N MET A 1 9.03 13.20 -8.51
CA MET A 1 8.15 12.35 -9.34
C MET A 1 7.49 11.34 -8.42
N GLY A 2 6.23 11.06 -8.63
CA GLY A 2 5.42 10.16 -7.81
C GLY A 2 4.08 9.93 -8.48
N VAL A 3 3.17 9.24 -7.80
CA VAL A 3 1.82 8.99 -8.33
C VAL A 3 1.04 10.30 -8.36
N SER A 4 0.47 10.64 -9.52
CA SER A 4 -0.36 11.84 -9.73
C SER A 4 -1.85 11.54 -9.86
N ASN A 5 -2.20 10.29 -10.17
CA ASN A 5 -3.57 9.86 -10.40
C ASN A 5 -3.80 8.45 -9.83
N ILE A 6 -4.93 8.26 -9.17
CA ILE A 6 -5.45 6.94 -8.80
C ILE A 6 -6.75 6.73 -9.57
N SER A 7 -6.77 5.73 -10.46
CA SER A 7 -7.96 5.42 -11.25
C SER A 7 -8.81 4.37 -10.55
N PHE A 8 -10.13 4.61 -10.49
CA PHE A 8 -11.11 3.68 -9.96
C PHE A 8 -12.02 3.20 -11.08
N GLU A 9 -12.12 1.87 -11.23
CA GLU A 9 -13.22 1.26 -11.97
C GLU A 9 -14.50 1.39 -11.11
N VAL A 10 -15.57 1.91 -11.71
CA VAL A 10 -16.85 2.18 -11.04
C VAL A 10 -18.02 1.69 -11.89
N ASP A 11 -19.12 1.33 -11.22
CA ASP A 11 -20.32 0.83 -11.89
C ASP A 11 -21.07 1.95 -12.65
N ASP A 12 -21.08 3.18 -12.11
CA ASP A 12 -21.69 4.37 -12.71
C ASP A 12 -20.80 5.61 -12.49
N VAL A 13 -20.24 6.14 -13.57
CA VAL A 13 -19.39 7.35 -13.52
C VAL A 13 -20.20 8.60 -13.22
N ASP A 14 -21.43 8.73 -13.71
CA ASP A 14 -22.24 9.94 -13.50
C ASP A 14 -22.64 10.07 -12.02
N GLU A 15 -23.11 8.98 -11.41
CA GLU A 15 -23.46 8.95 -9.99
C GLU A 15 -22.22 9.22 -9.11
N THR A 16 -21.12 8.51 -9.37
CA THR A 16 -19.88 8.66 -8.57
C THR A 16 -19.30 10.06 -8.73
N PHE A 17 -19.30 10.61 -9.95
CA PHE A 17 -18.84 11.96 -10.22
C PHE A 17 -19.69 12.99 -9.47
N GLN A 18 -21.03 12.93 -9.61
CA GLN A 18 -21.93 13.87 -8.94
C GLN A 18 -21.78 13.80 -7.42
N LYS A 19 -21.68 12.59 -6.86
CA LYS A 19 -21.45 12.38 -5.43
C LYS A 19 -20.11 12.96 -4.98
N SER A 20 -19.03 12.73 -5.73
CA SER A 20 -17.71 13.24 -5.38
C SER A 20 -17.66 14.77 -5.38
N VAL A 21 -18.20 15.43 -6.41
CA VAL A 21 -18.24 16.89 -6.53
C VAL A 21 -19.13 17.51 -5.45
N SER A 22 -20.29 16.91 -5.16
CA SER A 22 -21.19 17.38 -4.09
C SER A 22 -20.57 17.28 -2.69
N ASN A 23 -19.54 16.44 -2.52
CA ASN A 23 -18.78 16.26 -1.28
C ASN A 23 -17.38 16.91 -1.34
N GLY A 24 -17.20 17.92 -2.19
CA GLY A 24 -16.03 18.81 -2.18
C GLY A 24 -14.94 18.47 -3.19
N ALA A 25 -15.05 17.39 -3.97
CA ALA A 25 -14.08 17.13 -5.03
C ALA A 25 -14.15 18.24 -6.10
N THR A 26 -12.99 18.65 -6.63
CA THR A 26 -12.97 19.61 -7.74
C THR A 26 -13.15 18.86 -9.06
N SER A 27 -14.12 19.28 -9.87
CA SER A 27 -14.34 18.76 -11.22
C SER A 27 -13.22 19.24 -12.16
N LEU A 28 -12.42 18.31 -12.67
CA LEU A 28 -11.40 18.59 -13.68
C LEU A 28 -11.86 18.22 -15.09
N GLN A 29 -12.64 17.14 -15.23
CA GLN A 29 -13.25 16.72 -16.48
C GLN A 29 -14.64 16.13 -16.20
N LEU A 30 -15.66 16.65 -16.86
CA LEU A 30 -17.02 16.12 -16.81
C LEU A 30 -17.08 14.69 -17.39
N PRO A 31 -18.05 13.86 -16.95
CA PRO A 31 -18.31 12.56 -17.55
C PRO A 31 -18.43 12.64 -19.09
N ALA A 32 -17.62 11.85 -19.77
CA ALA A 32 -17.60 11.77 -21.23
C ALA A 32 -17.34 10.33 -21.68
N ILE A 33 -17.96 9.95 -22.80
CA ILE A 33 -17.71 8.66 -23.45
C ILE A 33 -16.49 8.79 -24.36
N HIS A 34 -15.57 7.85 -24.23
CA HIS A 34 -14.41 7.66 -25.09
C HIS A 34 -14.56 6.32 -25.80
N GLN A 35 -14.26 6.25 -27.09
CA GLN A 35 -14.53 5.07 -27.90
C GLN A 35 -13.51 4.89 -29.04
N ASP A 36 -13.23 3.64 -29.38
CA ASP A 36 -12.47 3.24 -30.56
C ASP A 36 -13.04 1.94 -31.16
N GLU A 37 -12.30 1.27 -32.04
CA GLU A 37 -12.73 0.01 -32.67
C GLU A 37 -12.99 -1.16 -31.69
N PHE A 38 -12.57 -1.06 -30.42
CA PHE A 38 -12.71 -2.10 -29.40
C PHE A 38 -13.87 -1.87 -28.42
N GLY A 39 -14.68 -0.83 -28.62
CA GLY A 39 -15.85 -0.49 -27.79
C GLY A 39 -15.71 0.87 -27.12
N SER A 40 -16.36 1.05 -25.97
CA SER A 40 -16.47 2.34 -25.28
C SER A 40 -16.31 2.27 -23.76
N VAL A 41 -15.76 3.34 -23.20
CA VAL A 41 -15.67 3.59 -21.75
C VAL A 41 -16.23 4.96 -21.44
N LYS A 42 -16.89 5.14 -20.29
CA LYS A 42 -17.22 6.45 -19.76
C LYS A 42 -16.18 6.83 -18.72
N MET A 43 -15.69 8.07 -18.77
CA MET A 43 -14.66 8.55 -17.85
C MET A 43 -14.97 9.95 -17.34
N ALA A 44 -14.59 10.22 -16.09
CA ALA A 44 -14.57 11.55 -15.50
C ALA A 44 -13.30 11.73 -14.65
N LEU A 45 -12.90 12.98 -14.42
CA LEU A 45 -11.72 13.31 -13.62
C LEU A 45 -12.08 14.31 -12.54
N VAL A 46 -11.74 13.97 -11.30
CA VAL A 46 -11.87 14.85 -10.14
C VAL A 46 -10.56 14.93 -9.37
N SER A 47 -10.39 15.93 -8.52
CA SER A 47 -9.25 16.01 -7.59
C SER A 47 -9.71 16.13 -6.14
N SER A 48 -8.82 15.71 -5.24
CA SER A 48 -8.99 15.96 -3.81
C SER A 48 -9.00 17.47 -3.53
N PRO A 49 -9.75 17.94 -2.52
CA PRO A 49 -9.54 19.28 -1.99
C PRO A 49 -8.09 19.43 -1.51
N ASN A 50 -7.47 20.56 -1.86
CA ASN A 50 -6.20 21.04 -1.29
C ASN A 50 -4.93 20.21 -1.58
N HIS A 51 -4.98 19.22 -2.49
CA HIS A 51 -3.81 18.40 -2.83
C HIS A 51 -3.80 18.01 -4.32
N ASP A 52 -2.61 17.71 -4.86
CA ASP A 52 -2.41 17.49 -6.29
C ASP A 52 -2.85 16.10 -6.81
N CYS A 53 -3.25 15.19 -5.93
CA CYS A 53 -3.71 13.87 -6.34
C CYS A 53 -5.07 13.95 -7.03
N THR A 54 -5.13 13.38 -8.23
CA THR A 54 -6.36 13.29 -9.04
C THR A 54 -6.93 11.87 -9.02
N TYR A 55 -8.22 11.75 -9.33
CA TYR A 55 -8.93 10.48 -9.39
C TYR A 55 -9.69 10.37 -10.70
N THR A 56 -9.33 9.37 -11.50
CA THR A 56 -10.06 9.05 -12.73
C THR A 56 -11.13 8.02 -12.41
N LEU A 57 -12.37 8.34 -12.69
CA LEU A 57 -13.50 7.41 -12.61
C LEU A 57 -13.66 6.75 -13.98
N ILE A 58 -13.70 5.43 -14.03
CA ILE A 58 -13.77 4.66 -15.27
C ILE A 58 -14.92 3.66 -15.18
N GLN A 59 -15.89 3.76 -16.08
CA GLN A 59 -16.95 2.77 -16.25
C GLN A 59 -16.75 2.11 -17.60
N ASN A 60 -16.45 0.82 -17.60
CA ASN A 60 -16.39 0.03 -18.83
C ASN A 60 -17.83 -0.25 -19.31
N LEU A 61 -18.18 0.21 -20.51
CA LEU A 61 -19.51 0.00 -21.09
C LEU A 61 -19.55 -1.28 -21.91
N ASP A 62 -18.58 -1.42 -22.82
CA ASP A 62 -18.42 -2.57 -23.71
C ASP A 62 -16.99 -2.68 -24.30
N TYR A 63 -16.01 -2.05 -23.66
CA TYR A 63 -14.62 -2.00 -24.13
C TYR A 63 -13.88 -3.33 -23.91
N SER A 64 -13.26 -3.82 -24.97
CA SER A 64 -12.51 -5.09 -25.02
C SER A 64 -11.04 -4.92 -25.42
N GLY A 65 -10.58 -3.68 -25.58
CA GLY A 65 -9.20 -3.37 -25.93
C GLY A 65 -8.24 -3.59 -24.76
N THR A 66 -6.94 -3.45 -25.03
CA THR A 66 -5.89 -3.82 -24.05
C THR A 66 -5.76 -2.89 -22.84
N TYR A 67 -6.25 -1.65 -22.93
CA TYR A 67 -6.18 -0.67 -21.84
C TYR A 67 -7.36 0.30 -21.86
N LEU A 68 -7.29 1.37 -22.67
CA LEU A 68 -8.33 2.39 -22.84
C LEU A 68 -8.35 2.85 -24.30
N PRO A 69 -9.45 3.48 -24.77
CA PRO A 69 -9.54 3.97 -26.14
C PRO A 69 -8.33 4.78 -26.59
N HIS A 70 -7.89 4.55 -27.82
CA HIS A 70 -6.76 5.21 -28.47
C HIS A 70 -5.36 4.86 -27.94
N PHE A 71 -5.24 4.01 -26.91
CA PHE A 71 -3.97 3.40 -26.54
C PHE A 71 -3.65 2.24 -27.48
N LYS A 72 -2.38 2.13 -27.87
CA LYS A 72 -1.90 1.06 -28.76
C LYS A 72 -1.08 0.06 -27.96
N ALA A 73 -1.13 -1.20 -28.37
CA ALA A 73 -0.28 -2.23 -27.80
C ALA A 73 1.19 -1.82 -27.84
N SER A 74 1.92 -2.14 -26.77
CA SER A 74 3.36 -1.87 -26.69
C SER A 74 4.11 -2.59 -27.80
N LEU A 75 5.08 -1.91 -28.42
CA LEU A 75 5.99 -2.52 -29.40
C LEU A 75 7.08 -3.38 -28.72
N SER A 76 7.25 -3.22 -27.41
CA SER A 76 8.28 -3.92 -26.64
C SER A 76 7.88 -5.37 -26.38
N LYS A 77 8.73 -6.30 -26.84
CA LYS A 77 8.65 -7.70 -26.42
C LYS A 77 9.38 -7.84 -25.09
N PHE A 78 8.64 -8.11 -24.01
CA PHE A 78 9.25 -8.43 -22.73
C PHE A 78 9.78 -9.87 -22.75
N ASP A 79 10.92 -10.06 -22.09
CA ASP A 79 11.52 -11.38 -21.92
C ASP A 79 10.62 -12.27 -21.03
N ASN A 80 10.58 -13.58 -21.29
CA ASN A 80 9.60 -14.49 -20.68
C ASN A 80 9.73 -14.68 -19.16
N ASN A 81 10.78 -14.14 -18.52
CA ASN A 81 11.05 -14.29 -17.10
C ASN A 81 10.25 -13.30 -16.22
N VAL A 82 8.98 -13.05 -16.53
CA VAL A 82 8.15 -12.02 -15.89
C VAL A 82 7.93 -12.33 -14.40
N VAL A 83 8.13 -11.33 -13.53
CA VAL A 83 7.67 -11.41 -12.14
C VAL A 83 6.18 -11.08 -12.13
N MET A 84 5.36 -12.07 -11.77
CA MET A 84 3.91 -11.95 -11.87
C MET A 84 3.31 -11.40 -10.57
N PHE A 85 2.83 -10.16 -10.64
CA PHE A 85 1.87 -9.61 -9.68
C PHE A 85 0.47 -9.73 -10.27
N HIS A 86 -0.53 -9.92 -9.42
CA HIS A 86 -1.90 -10.16 -9.90
C HIS A 86 -2.88 -9.03 -9.59
N GLU A 87 -2.58 -8.18 -8.61
CA GLU A 87 -3.39 -7.02 -8.28
C GLU A 87 -2.60 -5.98 -7.47
N ILE A 88 -3.11 -4.75 -7.44
CA ILE A 88 -2.74 -3.76 -6.44
C ILE A 88 -3.53 -4.10 -5.17
N ASP A 89 -2.83 -4.44 -4.08
CA ASP A 89 -3.49 -4.79 -2.81
C ASP A 89 -4.02 -3.56 -2.09
N HIS A 90 -3.22 -2.48 -2.06
CA HIS A 90 -3.59 -1.21 -1.46
C HIS A 90 -2.66 -0.06 -1.93
N CYS A 91 -3.11 1.17 -1.73
CA CYS A 91 -2.37 2.39 -2.06
C CYS A 91 -2.36 3.35 -0.86
N VAL A 92 -1.18 3.60 -0.29
CA VAL A 92 -1.03 4.38 0.95
C VAL A 92 -0.76 5.83 0.64
N GLN A 93 -1.48 6.72 1.33
CA GLN A 93 -1.29 8.15 1.24
C GLN A 93 -0.88 8.76 2.58
N ASN A 94 0.14 9.61 2.50
CA ASN A 94 0.64 10.39 3.62
C ASN A 94 0.06 11.79 3.55
N PHE A 95 -0.50 12.24 4.67
CA PHE A 95 -1.03 13.58 4.88
C PHE A 95 -0.29 14.28 6.01
N SER A 96 -0.44 15.60 6.09
CA SER A 96 0.18 16.42 7.12
C SER A 96 -0.59 16.31 8.45
N TRP A 97 -0.15 17.09 9.42
CA TRP A 97 -0.70 17.12 10.77
C TRP A 97 -2.21 17.39 10.78
N ASN A 98 -2.97 16.50 11.42
CA ASN A 98 -4.43 16.57 11.59
C ASN A 98 -5.22 16.50 10.28
N GLU A 99 -4.62 15.98 9.21
CA GLU A 99 -5.26 15.82 7.91
C GLU A 99 -5.80 14.41 7.67
N MET A 100 -5.48 13.41 8.51
CA MET A 100 -5.98 12.04 8.31
C MET A 100 -7.51 11.97 8.36
N LEU A 101 -8.14 12.54 9.40
CA LEU A 101 -9.59 12.46 9.57
C LEU A 101 -10.37 13.22 8.48
N PRO A 102 -10.04 14.49 8.14
CA PRO A 102 -10.69 15.19 7.02
C PRO A 102 -10.59 14.41 5.70
N ASN A 103 -9.44 13.83 5.39
CA ASN A 103 -9.26 13.06 4.16
C ASN A 103 -10.00 11.72 4.21
N ALA A 104 -10.01 11.02 5.35
CA ALA A 104 -10.82 9.83 5.53
C ALA A 104 -12.33 10.13 5.33
N SER A 105 -12.81 11.25 5.88
CA SER A 105 -14.18 11.72 5.65
C SER A 105 -14.46 12.06 4.19
N PHE A 106 -13.50 12.69 3.50
CA PHE A 106 -13.61 12.93 2.06
C PHE A 106 -13.73 11.62 1.27
N TYR A 107 -12.86 10.65 1.52
CA TYR A 107 -12.94 9.32 0.88
C TYR A 107 -14.27 8.61 1.14
N ALA A 108 -14.80 8.72 2.36
CA ALA A 108 -16.10 8.15 2.69
C ALA A 108 -17.26 8.84 1.95
N ALA A 109 -17.26 10.17 1.94
CA ALA A 109 -18.33 10.95 1.36
C ALA A 109 -18.30 10.93 -0.18
N ALA A 110 -17.12 11.10 -0.78
CA ALA A 110 -16.95 11.22 -2.22
C ALA A 110 -17.01 9.86 -2.94
N PHE A 111 -16.37 8.83 -2.38
CA PHE A 111 -16.21 7.53 -3.04
C PHE A 111 -16.94 6.38 -2.35
N GLY A 112 -17.68 6.66 -1.27
CA GLY A 112 -18.43 5.62 -0.54
C GLY A 112 -17.55 4.61 0.19
N LEU A 113 -16.29 4.96 0.48
CA LEU A 113 -15.43 4.12 1.30
C LEU A 113 -15.89 4.16 2.76
N HIS A 114 -15.51 3.15 3.54
CA HIS A 114 -15.77 3.10 4.97
C HIS A 114 -14.48 2.79 5.72
N LYS A 115 -14.44 3.15 7.01
CA LYS A 115 -13.32 2.78 7.88
C LYS A 115 -13.28 1.26 7.99
N PHE A 116 -12.20 0.68 7.50
CA PHE A 116 -11.95 -0.76 7.56
C PHE A 116 -11.10 -1.12 8.77
N TRP A 117 -10.07 -0.32 9.03
CA TRP A 117 -9.10 -0.57 10.09
C TRP A 117 -8.44 0.75 10.53
N SER A 118 -7.88 0.80 11.73
CA SER A 118 -7.07 1.93 12.17
C SER A 118 -6.09 1.51 13.25
N VAL A 119 -4.97 2.22 13.30
CA VAL A 119 -3.98 2.15 14.38
C VAL A 119 -3.61 3.55 14.83
N ASP A 120 -3.29 3.65 16.11
CA ASP A 120 -2.79 4.86 16.73
C ASP A 120 -1.32 4.71 17.17
N ASP A 121 -0.82 5.74 17.84
CA ASP A 121 0.55 5.81 18.34
C ASP A 121 0.86 4.86 19.50
N ASN A 122 -0.15 4.27 20.16
CA ASN A 122 0.05 3.19 21.11
C ASN A 122 0.31 1.86 20.39
N ASP A 123 -0.24 1.73 19.18
CA ASP A 123 -0.13 0.54 18.35
C ASP A 123 1.11 0.57 17.44
N VAL A 124 1.50 1.76 16.96
CA VAL A 124 2.57 1.96 15.97
C VAL A 124 3.57 3.00 16.46
N SER A 125 4.54 2.54 17.26
CA SER A 125 5.65 3.34 17.76
C SER A 125 6.89 2.48 17.99
N THR A 126 8.06 3.03 17.68
CA THR A 126 9.37 2.46 18.04
C THR A 126 9.90 3.02 19.36
N GLY A 127 9.19 3.97 19.97
CA GLY A 127 9.69 4.85 21.02
C GLY A 127 10.53 6.03 20.51
N ASN A 128 11.02 5.99 19.26
CA ASN A 128 11.67 7.14 18.61
C ASN A 128 10.69 7.93 17.76
N THR A 129 9.95 7.23 16.88
CA THR A 129 8.95 7.79 15.98
C THR A 129 7.62 7.02 16.08
N ALA A 130 6.53 7.67 15.67
CA ALA A 130 5.19 7.10 15.64
C ALA A 130 4.36 7.71 14.50
N LEU A 131 3.27 7.06 14.12
CA LEU A 131 2.24 7.64 13.25
C LEU A 131 0.85 7.14 13.61
N ARG A 132 -0.17 7.77 13.03
CA ARG A 132 -1.53 7.27 12.98
C ARG A 132 -1.88 6.85 11.57
N SER A 133 -2.66 5.77 11.46
CA SER A 133 -3.16 5.29 10.18
C SER A 133 -4.63 4.92 10.27
N MET A 134 -5.40 5.32 9.27
CA MET A 134 -6.77 4.88 9.04
C MET A 134 -6.89 4.30 7.64
N VAL A 135 -7.37 3.06 7.56
CA VAL A 135 -7.61 2.39 6.29
C VAL A 135 -9.06 2.59 5.88
N MET A 136 -9.24 3.21 4.73
CA MET A 136 -10.52 3.33 4.05
C MET A 136 -10.66 2.21 3.02
N ALA A 137 -11.80 1.52 2.99
CA ALA A 137 -12.05 0.47 2.00
C ALA A 137 -13.45 0.55 1.39
N ASN A 138 -13.61 0.00 0.18
CA ASN A 138 -14.92 -0.17 -0.42
C ASN A 138 -15.63 -1.41 0.16
N SER A 139 -16.93 -1.57 -0.10
CA SER A 139 -17.77 -2.63 0.48
C SER A 139 -17.26 -4.05 0.26
N ASN A 140 -16.64 -4.33 -0.91
CA ASN A 140 -16.08 -5.64 -1.23
C ASN A 140 -14.61 -5.80 -0.81
N GLY A 141 -14.00 -4.77 -0.23
CA GLY A 141 -12.64 -4.79 0.29
C GLY A 141 -11.53 -4.90 -0.76
N LYS A 142 -11.82 -4.70 -2.05
CA LYS A 142 -10.81 -4.68 -3.14
C LYS A 142 -10.06 -3.35 -3.23
N VAL A 143 -10.74 -2.24 -2.95
CA VAL A 143 -10.10 -0.92 -2.88
C VAL A 143 -9.77 -0.66 -1.42
N ARG A 144 -8.49 -0.45 -1.14
CA ARG A 144 -7.96 -0.14 0.19
C ARG A 144 -7.00 1.03 0.11
N ILE A 145 -7.30 2.08 0.87
CA ILE A 145 -6.52 3.32 0.92
C ILE A 145 -6.16 3.60 2.38
N PRO A 146 -5.00 3.12 2.86
CA PRO A 146 -4.44 3.58 4.12
C PRO A 146 -4.06 5.07 4.04
N ILE A 147 -4.49 5.82 5.04
CA ILE A 147 -4.29 7.27 5.18
C ILE A 147 -3.47 7.47 6.45
N ASN A 148 -2.26 8.01 6.31
CA ASN A 148 -1.34 8.22 7.41
C ASN A 148 -1.20 9.71 7.74
N GLU A 149 -0.99 10.02 9.01
CA GLU A 149 -0.56 11.34 9.47
C GLU A 149 0.56 11.22 10.53
N PRO A 150 1.41 12.24 10.67
CA PRO A 150 2.47 12.23 11.67
C PRO A 150 1.92 12.31 13.10
N VAL A 151 2.67 11.76 14.05
CA VAL A 151 2.41 11.91 15.49
C VAL A 151 3.64 12.45 16.19
N LYS A 152 3.44 13.37 17.14
CA LYS A 152 4.53 13.96 17.90
C LYS A 152 5.23 12.88 18.71
N SER A 153 6.52 12.75 18.49
CA SER A 153 7.37 11.73 19.09
C SER A 153 8.77 12.31 19.36
N LYS A 154 9.74 11.49 19.78
CA LYS A 154 11.07 11.96 20.17
C LYS A 154 11.85 12.53 18.98
N PHE A 155 11.67 11.94 17.81
CA PHE A 155 12.29 12.36 16.55
C PHE A 155 11.19 12.63 15.51
N ARG A 156 11.51 13.42 14.50
CA ARG A 156 10.64 13.59 13.33
C ARG A 156 10.45 12.25 12.62
N GLY A 157 9.20 11.91 12.33
CA GLY A 157 8.83 10.64 11.72
C GLY A 157 9.02 10.60 10.19
N GLN A 158 8.74 9.42 9.63
CA GLN A 158 8.77 9.18 8.19
C GLN A 158 7.71 9.94 7.40
N ILE A 159 6.60 10.31 8.04
CA ILE A 159 5.51 11.03 7.37
C ILE A 159 5.91 12.48 7.15
N GLU A 160 6.56 13.10 8.15
CA GLU A 160 7.14 14.44 8.01
C GLU A 160 8.28 14.45 6.99
N GLU A 161 9.18 13.46 7.01
CA GLU A 161 10.22 13.35 6.00
C GLU A 161 9.63 13.23 4.59
N PHE A 162 8.62 12.38 4.40
CA PHE A 162 7.92 12.29 3.12
C PHE A 162 7.41 13.67 2.67
N HIS A 163 6.72 14.38 3.56
CA HIS A 163 6.13 15.67 3.26
C HIS A 163 7.17 16.73 2.87
N ASP A 164 8.29 16.81 3.61
CA ASP A 164 9.39 17.76 3.33
C ASP A 164 9.98 17.56 1.93
N TYR A 165 10.15 16.30 1.49
CA TYR A 165 10.79 15.99 0.20
C TYR A 165 9.82 15.88 -0.97
N PHE A 166 8.57 15.48 -0.71
CA PHE A 166 7.52 15.43 -1.71
C PHE A 166 6.95 16.83 -2.00
N GLY A 167 6.89 17.69 -0.99
CA GLY A 167 6.32 19.04 -1.06
C GLY A 167 4.83 19.10 -0.74
N GLY A 168 4.31 18.12 -0.02
CA GLY A 168 2.88 18.03 0.29
C GLY A 168 2.42 16.60 0.59
N PRO A 169 1.11 16.39 0.75
CA PRO A 169 0.49 15.08 0.81
C PRO A 169 0.59 14.33 -0.52
N GLY A 170 0.59 13.00 -0.46
CA GLY A 170 0.71 12.18 -1.66
C GLY A 170 0.81 10.68 -1.37
N VAL A 171 0.87 9.90 -2.46
CA VAL A 171 1.05 8.45 -2.37
C VAL A 171 2.48 8.13 -1.93
N GLN A 172 2.60 7.45 -0.79
CA GLN A 172 3.87 6.97 -0.28
C GLN A 172 4.27 5.66 -0.95
N HIS A 173 3.35 4.70 -0.98
CA HIS A 173 3.63 3.41 -1.61
C HIS A 173 2.39 2.74 -2.19
N VAL A 174 2.65 1.83 -3.12
CA VAL A 174 1.67 0.92 -3.70
C VAL A 174 2.11 -0.50 -3.39
N ALA A 175 1.19 -1.28 -2.81
CA ALA A 175 1.41 -2.68 -2.52
C ALA A 175 0.95 -3.56 -3.68
N LEU A 176 1.82 -4.46 -4.11
CA LEU A 176 1.59 -5.40 -5.20
C LEU A 176 1.44 -6.81 -4.66
N SER A 177 0.29 -7.42 -4.92
CA SER A 177 -0.03 -8.76 -4.43
C SER A 177 0.65 -9.83 -5.28
N THR A 178 1.24 -10.82 -4.63
CA THR A 178 1.83 -12.01 -5.25
C THR A 178 1.37 -13.29 -4.57
N ARG A 179 1.43 -14.40 -5.32
CA ARG A 179 1.12 -15.76 -4.83
C ARG A 179 2.36 -16.54 -4.40
N ASP A 180 3.55 -16.02 -4.74
CA ASP A 180 4.84 -16.58 -4.36
C ASP A 180 5.83 -15.44 -4.11
N ILE A 181 5.81 -14.94 -2.88
CA ILE A 181 6.64 -13.81 -2.45
C ILE A 181 8.12 -14.18 -2.44
N LEU A 182 8.49 -15.43 -2.12
CA LEU A 182 9.89 -15.86 -2.12
C LEU A 182 10.48 -15.74 -3.54
N HIS A 183 9.79 -16.30 -4.53
CA HIS A 183 10.19 -16.20 -5.93
C HIS A 183 10.16 -14.76 -6.42
N SER A 184 9.12 -13.99 -6.08
CA SER A 184 8.94 -12.62 -6.55
C SER A 184 10.05 -11.69 -6.03
N VAL A 185 10.35 -11.75 -4.73
CA VAL A 185 11.40 -10.93 -4.10
C VAL A 185 12.78 -11.34 -4.60
N ALA A 186 13.07 -12.64 -4.68
CA ALA A 186 14.34 -13.12 -5.24
C ALA A 186 14.54 -12.67 -6.70
N SER A 187 13.48 -12.75 -7.51
CA SER A 187 13.51 -12.32 -8.91
C SER A 187 13.71 -10.80 -9.04
N LEU A 188 13.06 -10.00 -8.20
CA LEU A 188 13.26 -8.55 -8.17
C LEU A 188 14.68 -8.17 -7.72
N HIS A 189 15.23 -8.89 -6.73
CA HIS A 189 16.60 -8.68 -6.28
C HIS A 189 17.62 -8.96 -7.39
N THR A 190 17.48 -10.05 -8.15
CA THR A 190 18.37 -10.35 -9.30
C THR A 190 18.25 -9.32 -10.42
N ARG A 191 17.11 -8.63 -10.52
CA ARG A 191 16.88 -7.51 -11.44
C ARG A 191 17.37 -6.16 -10.90
N GLY A 192 17.96 -6.13 -9.72
CA GLY A 192 18.58 -4.94 -9.12
C GLY A 192 17.64 -4.09 -8.27
N LEU A 193 16.41 -4.54 -7.99
CA LEU A 193 15.55 -3.86 -7.03
C LEU A 193 16.11 -4.05 -5.62
N LYS A 194 16.27 -2.94 -4.89
CA LYS A 194 16.75 -2.94 -3.52
C LYS A 194 15.57 -2.91 -2.55
N PHE A 195 15.70 -3.67 -1.48
CA PHE A 195 14.73 -3.70 -0.39
C PHE A 195 15.34 -3.18 0.90
N ASN A 196 14.45 -2.75 1.78
CA ASN A 196 14.77 -2.35 3.13
C ASN A 196 15.40 -3.50 3.93
N ARG A 197 16.33 -3.18 4.83
CA ARG A 197 17.05 -4.16 5.64
C ARG A 197 16.40 -4.32 7.00
N ILE A 198 16.17 -5.56 7.39
CA ILE A 198 15.55 -5.94 8.66
C ILE A 198 16.64 -6.45 9.61
N SER A 199 16.48 -6.17 10.91
CA SER A 199 17.42 -6.69 11.92
C SER A 199 17.30 -8.21 12.04
N GLU A 200 18.42 -8.93 12.21
CA GLU A 200 18.40 -10.38 12.52
C GLU A 200 17.60 -10.69 13.79
N GLU A 201 17.60 -9.77 14.75
CA GLU A 201 16.82 -9.88 15.99
C GLU A 201 15.31 -10.01 15.72
N TYR A 202 14.80 -9.43 14.63
CA TYR A 202 13.40 -9.60 14.24
C TYR A 202 13.08 -11.07 13.96
N TYR A 203 13.96 -11.78 13.24
CA TYR A 203 13.74 -13.18 12.88
C TYR A 203 13.88 -14.12 14.08
N VAL A 204 14.79 -13.82 15.01
CA VAL A 204 14.89 -14.53 16.29
C VAL A 204 13.56 -14.42 17.05
N ASN A 205 13.06 -13.20 17.25
CA ASN A 205 11.79 -12.95 17.94
C ASN A 205 10.59 -13.56 17.20
N LEU A 206 10.56 -13.48 15.86
CA LEU A 206 9.50 -14.08 15.04
C LEU A 206 9.47 -15.59 15.24
N LYS A 207 10.64 -16.25 15.22
CA LYS A 207 10.76 -17.70 15.42
C LYS A 207 10.24 -18.10 16.80
N GLU A 208 10.64 -17.39 17.85
CA GLU A 208 10.15 -17.62 19.22
C GLU A 208 8.62 -17.50 19.33
N ARG A 209 8.04 -16.48 18.68
CA ARG A 209 6.57 -16.29 18.67
C ARG A 209 5.86 -17.43 17.93
N LEU A 210 6.36 -17.82 16.76
CA LEU A 210 5.80 -18.93 15.97
C LEU A 210 5.87 -20.25 16.75
N ASP A 211 7.00 -20.53 17.42
CA ASP A 211 7.20 -21.76 18.19
C ASP A 211 6.32 -21.78 19.44
N ARG A 212 6.23 -20.65 20.17
CA ARG A 212 5.35 -20.51 21.34
C ARG A 212 3.89 -20.78 20.98
N ASP A 213 3.44 -20.21 19.86
CA ASP A 213 2.04 -20.33 19.42
C ASP A 213 1.81 -21.62 18.59
N GLN A 214 2.88 -22.40 18.35
CA GLN A 214 2.96 -23.62 17.54
C GLN A 214 2.33 -23.41 16.16
N ILE A 215 2.91 -22.50 15.37
CA ILE A 215 2.46 -22.12 14.04
C ILE A 215 3.56 -22.42 13.02
N ASP A 216 3.23 -23.20 11.99
CA ASP A 216 4.03 -23.40 10.80
C ASP A 216 3.66 -22.42 9.68
N LEU A 217 4.66 -21.91 8.95
CA LEU A 217 4.49 -21.16 7.69
C LEU A 217 4.56 -22.09 6.47
N TYR A 218 3.91 -21.71 5.36
CA TYR A 218 3.96 -22.50 4.12
C TYR A 218 5.33 -22.36 3.46
N GLU A 219 5.87 -21.16 3.56
CA GLU A 219 7.18 -20.75 3.08
C GLU A 219 8.30 -21.26 3.99
N ASP A 220 9.48 -21.45 3.41
CA ASP A 220 10.69 -21.77 4.15
C ASP A 220 11.14 -20.55 4.98
N PHE A 221 11.28 -20.75 6.30
CA PHE A 221 11.63 -19.69 7.25
C PHE A 221 13.01 -19.09 6.99
N GLU A 222 13.99 -19.91 6.62
CA GLU A 222 15.35 -19.45 6.30
C GLU A 222 15.34 -18.59 5.04
N ARG A 223 14.49 -18.94 4.08
CA ARG A 223 14.29 -18.13 2.88
C ARG A 223 13.59 -16.81 3.16
N ILE A 224 12.59 -16.79 4.04
CA ILE A 224 11.97 -15.55 4.54
C ILE A 224 13.04 -14.64 5.14
N ARG A 225 13.88 -15.19 6.03
CA ARG A 225 14.97 -14.46 6.69
C ARG A 225 15.98 -13.91 5.69
N GLU A 226 16.51 -14.75 4.80
CA GLU A 226 17.53 -14.34 3.83
C GLU A 226 16.99 -13.28 2.85
N LEU A 227 15.71 -13.36 2.47
CA LEU A 227 15.06 -12.37 1.62
C LEU A 227 14.54 -11.14 2.38
N GLN A 228 14.74 -11.08 3.69
CA GLN A 228 14.35 -9.95 4.54
C GLN A 228 12.83 -9.67 4.53
N ILE A 229 12.03 -10.72 4.39
CA ILE A 229 10.57 -10.65 4.37
C ILE A 229 10.03 -10.62 5.81
N LEU A 230 9.01 -9.81 6.07
CA LEU A 230 8.34 -9.69 7.35
C LEU A 230 7.07 -10.53 7.38
N VAL A 231 6.72 -11.05 8.55
CA VAL A 231 5.54 -11.89 8.78
C VAL A 231 4.69 -11.30 9.91
N ASP A 232 3.40 -11.07 9.63
CA ASP A 232 2.39 -10.85 10.66
C ASP A 232 1.38 -11.98 10.65
N PHE A 233 1.00 -12.48 11.83
CA PHE A 233 0.14 -13.65 11.95
C PHE A 233 -0.82 -13.54 13.12
N ASP A 234 -2.00 -14.14 12.97
CA ASP A 234 -3.06 -14.13 13.97
C ASP A 234 -3.27 -15.54 14.57
N PRO A 235 -2.69 -15.85 15.75
CA PRO A 235 -2.82 -17.16 16.37
C PRO A 235 -4.27 -17.50 16.77
N ALA A 236 -5.19 -16.53 16.85
CA ALA A 236 -6.60 -16.81 17.13
C ALA A 236 -7.30 -17.56 15.98
N THR A 237 -6.73 -17.51 14.77
CA THR A 237 -7.24 -18.18 13.57
C THR A 237 -6.59 -19.54 13.34
N LYS A 238 -5.97 -20.13 14.37
CA LYS A 238 -5.22 -21.38 14.27
C LYS A 238 -6.10 -22.55 13.83
N TYR A 239 -5.62 -23.32 12.85
CA TYR A 239 -6.25 -24.53 12.33
C TYR A 239 -5.21 -25.63 12.08
N LEU A 240 -5.65 -26.89 12.09
CA LEU A 240 -4.81 -28.06 11.79
C LEU A 240 -4.93 -28.41 10.30
N THR A 241 -3.80 -28.57 9.62
CA THR A 241 -3.77 -29.00 8.21
C THR A 241 -3.86 -30.51 8.09
N PRO A 242 -4.21 -31.04 6.90
CA PRO A 242 -4.19 -32.48 6.63
C PRO A 242 -2.83 -33.15 6.87
N CYS A 243 -1.72 -32.41 6.79
CA CYS A 243 -0.38 -32.91 7.07
C CYS A 243 0.02 -32.85 8.55
N GLY A 244 -0.91 -32.57 9.46
CA GLY A 244 -0.67 -32.57 10.91
C GLY A 244 0.05 -31.33 11.42
N LYS A 245 0.14 -30.27 10.61
CA LYS A 245 0.78 -29.00 11.00
C LYS A 245 -0.26 -27.98 11.43
N TYR A 246 0.05 -27.21 12.46
CA TYR A 246 -0.81 -26.10 12.85
C TYR A 246 -0.43 -24.86 12.08
N ARG A 247 -1.42 -24.19 11.49
CA ARG A 247 -1.25 -22.93 10.75
C ARG A 247 -2.29 -21.92 11.23
N CYS A 248 -2.15 -20.67 10.82
CA CYS A 248 -3.15 -19.64 11.06
C CYS A 248 -3.26 -18.74 9.83
N HIS A 249 -4.04 -17.66 9.92
CA HIS A 249 -4.02 -16.58 8.95
C HIS A 249 -2.78 -15.72 9.19
N TYR A 250 -2.05 -15.40 8.13
CA TYR A 250 -0.89 -14.52 8.19
C TYR A 250 -0.67 -13.81 6.86
N LEU A 251 0.17 -12.78 6.89
CA LEU A 251 0.66 -12.10 5.70
C LEU A 251 2.18 -12.03 5.71
N LEU A 252 2.74 -11.94 4.51
CA LEU A 252 4.15 -11.74 4.23
C LEU A 252 4.28 -10.42 3.49
N GLN A 253 5.22 -9.57 3.88
CA GLN A 253 5.42 -8.29 3.22
C GLN A 253 6.88 -7.84 3.24
N ILE A 254 7.26 -7.01 2.26
CA ILE A 254 8.57 -6.37 2.20
C ILE A 254 8.48 -5.05 1.42
N PHE A 255 9.19 -4.02 1.88
CA PHE A 255 9.24 -2.70 1.25
C PHE A 255 10.52 -2.53 0.46
N SER A 256 10.41 -1.99 -0.76
CA SER A 256 11.58 -1.54 -1.52
C SER A 256 12.23 -0.33 -0.84
N GLU A 257 13.48 -0.05 -1.18
CA GLU A 257 14.00 1.31 -1.01
C GLU A 257 13.21 2.29 -1.92
N PRO A 258 13.21 3.60 -1.63
CA PRO A 258 12.62 4.60 -2.52
C PRO A 258 13.16 4.50 -3.94
N PHE A 259 12.29 4.68 -4.94
CA PHE A 259 12.66 4.61 -6.36
C PHE A 259 13.44 5.85 -6.85
N HIS A 260 13.45 6.91 -6.05
CA HIS A 260 14.12 8.16 -6.34
C HIS A 260 15.05 8.52 -5.18
N ASP A 261 15.99 9.44 -5.42
CA ASP A 261 16.89 9.95 -4.36
C ASP A 261 16.12 10.63 -3.22
N ARG A 262 14.93 11.17 -3.52
CA ARG A 262 14.01 11.69 -2.52
C ARG A 262 13.32 10.52 -1.79
N PRO A 263 13.25 10.51 -0.45
CA PRO A 263 12.65 9.44 0.34
C PRO A 263 11.11 9.50 0.29
N THR A 264 10.54 9.39 -0.91
CA THR A 264 9.11 9.53 -1.15
C THR A 264 8.47 8.22 -1.57
N PHE A 265 8.42 7.94 -2.88
CA PHE A 265 7.70 6.81 -3.43
C PHE A 265 8.52 5.50 -3.40
N PHE A 266 7.91 4.45 -2.87
CA PHE A 266 8.43 3.07 -2.91
C PHE A 266 7.29 2.08 -3.19
N ILE A 267 7.61 0.79 -3.33
CA ILE A 267 6.60 -0.26 -3.47
C ILE A 267 6.68 -1.27 -2.33
N GLU A 268 5.55 -1.90 -2.06
CA GLU A 268 5.46 -3.08 -1.19
C GLU A 268 5.17 -4.30 -2.05
N ILE A 269 5.79 -5.43 -1.72
CA ILE A 269 5.37 -6.74 -2.22
C ILE A 269 4.70 -7.47 -1.06
N ILE A 270 3.46 -7.92 -1.28
CA ILE A 270 2.64 -8.55 -0.24
C ILE A 270 2.08 -9.90 -0.72
N GLN A 271 2.01 -10.87 0.19
CA GLN A 271 1.28 -12.11 0.01
C GLN A 271 0.43 -12.38 1.26
N ARG A 272 -0.85 -12.73 1.04
CA ARG A 272 -1.82 -12.97 2.12
C ARG A 272 -2.25 -14.44 2.14
N HIS A 273 -2.14 -15.05 3.32
CA HIS A 273 -2.76 -16.34 3.63
C HIS A 273 -4.00 -16.09 4.50
N HIS A 274 -5.12 -15.73 3.84
CA HIS A 274 -6.42 -15.44 4.47
C HIS A 274 -6.40 -14.32 5.53
N HIS A 275 -5.34 -13.51 5.56
CA HIS A 275 -5.20 -12.40 6.50
C HIS A 275 -5.54 -11.06 5.83
N ASN A 276 -6.61 -10.43 6.27
CA ASN A 276 -7.11 -9.15 5.71
C ASN A 276 -6.56 -7.90 6.43
N GLY A 277 -5.80 -8.06 7.52
CA GLY A 277 -5.20 -6.93 8.25
C GLY A 277 -3.99 -6.30 7.54
N PHE A 278 -3.39 -5.27 8.14
CA PHE A 278 -2.28 -4.50 7.55
C PHE A 278 -0.94 -4.73 8.26
N GLY A 279 -0.80 -5.86 8.95
CA GLY A 279 0.48 -6.22 9.55
C GLY A 279 0.74 -5.50 10.89
N LYS A 280 -0.25 -5.41 11.80
CA LYS A 280 -0.09 -4.76 13.11
C LYS A 280 1.19 -5.22 13.81
N GLY A 281 1.45 -6.53 13.80
CA GLY A 281 2.63 -7.12 14.44
C GLY A 281 3.94 -6.93 13.67
N THR A 282 3.91 -6.45 12.43
CA THR A 282 5.09 -6.12 11.61
C THR A 282 5.45 -4.64 11.61
N PHE A 283 4.54 -3.74 12.03
CA PHE A 283 4.80 -2.29 12.00
C PHE A 283 6.09 -1.91 12.73
N LYS A 284 6.38 -2.50 13.89
CA LYS A 284 7.63 -2.19 14.60
C LYS A 284 8.87 -2.49 13.75
N GLY A 285 8.95 -3.68 13.15
CA GLY A 285 10.09 -4.06 12.29
C GLY A 285 10.18 -3.21 11.02
N LEU A 286 9.04 -2.88 10.41
CA LEU A 286 8.98 -1.94 9.27
C LEU A 286 9.53 -0.56 9.66
N PHE A 287 9.11 -0.03 10.80
CA PHE A 287 9.47 1.31 11.24
C PHE A 287 10.93 1.40 11.66
N GLU A 288 11.44 0.41 12.38
CA GLU A 288 12.86 0.33 12.72
C GLU A 288 13.73 0.32 11.45
N SER A 289 13.29 -0.40 10.41
CA SER A 289 13.97 -0.37 9.12
C SER A 289 13.89 0.99 8.43
N ILE A 290 12.74 1.67 8.47
CA ILE A 290 12.59 3.00 7.87
C ILE A 290 13.42 4.03 8.64
N GLU A 291 13.40 4.01 9.96
CA GLU A 291 14.26 4.85 10.82
C GLU A 291 15.75 4.64 10.54
N LEU A 292 16.18 3.39 10.33
CA LEU A 292 17.56 3.12 9.92
C LEU A 292 17.91 3.84 8.61
N GLN A 293 16.97 3.87 7.66
CA GLN A 293 17.16 4.60 6.40
C GLN A 293 17.13 6.12 6.60
N GLN A 294 16.27 6.65 7.48
CA GLN A 294 16.27 8.06 7.87
C GLN A 294 17.59 8.48 8.51
N ARG A 295 18.17 7.65 9.39
CA ARG A 295 19.50 7.89 9.98
C ARG A 295 20.58 7.98 8.92
N LYS A 296 20.57 7.08 7.92
CA LYS A 296 21.53 7.14 6.81
C LYS A 296 21.40 8.41 5.97
N ARG A 297 20.19 8.95 5.84
CA ARG A 297 19.91 10.21 5.15
C ARG A 297 20.17 11.46 6.02
N GLY A 298 20.34 11.28 7.33
CA GLY A 298 20.49 12.39 8.28
C GLY A 298 19.18 13.12 8.62
N THR A 299 18.03 12.49 8.36
CA THR A 299 16.68 13.08 8.52
C THR A 299 15.96 12.64 9.78
N LEU A 300 16.47 11.62 10.49
CA LEU A 300 15.98 11.25 11.83
C LEU A 300 16.52 12.25 12.87
N VAL A 301 15.88 13.41 12.94
CA VAL A 301 16.28 14.53 13.80
C VAL A 301 15.31 14.70 14.97
N PRO A 302 15.74 15.19 16.14
CA PRO A 302 14.85 15.47 17.25
C PRO A 302 13.71 16.40 16.85
N PHE A 303 12.55 16.25 17.48
CA PHE A 303 11.45 17.21 17.33
C PHE A 303 11.80 18.48 18.12
N GLU A 304 12.03 19.60 17.44
CA GLU A 304 12.26 20.92 18.08
C GLU A 304 10.95 21.51 18.65
#